data_AF-F4BSV4-F1
#
_entry.id   AF-F4BSV4-F1
#
_cell.length_a   1.000
_cell.length_b   1.000
_cell.length_c   1.000
_cell.angle_alpha   90.00
_cell.angle_beta   90.00
_cell.angle_gamma   90.00
#
_symmetry.space_group_name_H-M   'P 1'
#
loop_
_entity.id
_entity.type
_entity.pdbx_description
1 polymer ?
#
loop_
_entity_poly.entity_id
_entity_poly.type
_entity_poly.pdbx_seq_one_letter_code
_entity_poly.pdbx_strand_id
1 'polypeptide(L)'
;MIRALLLLLLLLPGGAARDIQLGPMAQPAGAVILVIDGLGSSYVYPEHNAYALDGSPLDKAVLFNLTGGGARAVDVRVPVPETTKSHSVLVTGRSEADWDQLGHTIFDLAREEGYLCLAIMERGDSMSIMEDMDAVLYLEDNALQGAEPTPGFRPDAPEGLRTLFQEWRDRFAGYSNREGMAGYAGYNAWALDAAADTVEHLIGKPFIMLVNAGAVDSAGHNLNASGYLETVQALDGPLGRLVWACKKNNVLLVVTADHGMVFPDREGKGGHSAEKYATRLEALRVPLVFQGPGIEELNLGGQWSEMDVAPTVLALLDVSSNTSSEGVALPVRKGGILRVAGAPAGVELWGQGTCLANASGDNEYIFRGLEWGEYTLKAGGQSWDVLVDGDDTIDLAGKATMPVGMRRAFGVIMILVINLGGMATILRIWRRSE
;
A
#
# COMPACT_ATOMS: atom_id res chain seq x y z
N MET A 1 26.13 -27.15 50.28
CA MET A 1 25.15 -26.07 50.48
C MET A 1 24.82 -25.47 49.12
N ILE A 2 23.81 -26.04 48.44
CA ILE A 2 23.36 -25.59 47.12
C ILE A 2 22.11 -24.73 47.37
N ARG A 3 22.20 -23.44 47.07
CA ARG A 3 21.05 -22.52 47.07
C ARG A 3 20.30 -22.71 45.76
N ALA A 4 19.15 -23.37 45.81
CA ALA A 4 18.19 -23.37 44.71
C ALA A 4 17.42 -22.04 44.75
N LEU A 5 17.57 -21.24 43.69
CA LEU A 5 16.79 -20.03 43.44
C LEU A 5 15.47 -20.48 42.78
N LEU A 6 14.35 -20.23 43.44
CA LEU A 6 13.00 -20.47 42.90
C LEU A 6 12.70 -19.35 41.88
N LEU A 7 12.65 -19.69 40.59
CA LEU A 7 12.10 -18.80 39.57
C LEU A 7 10.58 -18.94 39.59
N LEU A 8 9.88 -17.92 40.10
CA LEU A 8 8.43 -17.81 40.00
C LEU A 8 8.11 -17.15 38.65
N LEU A 9 7.92 -17.96 37.60
CA LEU A 9 7.35 -17.49 36.34
C LEU A 9 5.86 -17.20 36.56
N LEU A 10 5.53 -15.90 36.62
CA LEU A 10 4.15 -15.42 36.51
C LEU A 10 3.68 -15.68 35.07
N LEU A 11 2.99 -16.81 34.87
CA LEU A 11 2.17 -17.04 33.69
C LEU A 11 0.97 -16.07 33.77
N LEU A 12 1.08 -14.93 33.11
CA LEU A 12 -0.10 -14.16 32.72
C LEU A 12 -0.87 -15.00 31.69
N PRO A 13 -2.19 -15.18 31.81
CA PRO A 13 -2.98 -15.78 30.76
C PRO A 13 -3.09 -14.78 29.61
N GLY A 14 -2.17 -14.85 28.66
CA GLY A 14 -2.43 -14.36 27.30
C GLY A 14 -3.47 -15.30 26.70
N GLY A 15 -4.75 -14.95 26.81
CA GLY A 15 -5.82 -15.68 26.14
C GLY A 15 -5.58 -15.60 24.63
N ALA A 16 -5.44 -16.73 23.97
CA ALA A 16 -5.19 -16.78 22.54
C ALA A 16 -6.51 -16.45 21.81
N ALA A 17 -6.48 -15.47 20.91
CA ALA A 17 -7.63 -15.17 20.06
C ALA A 17 -8.07 -16.43 19.29
N ARG A 18 -9.38 -16.68 19.21
CA ARG A 18 -9.91 -17.87 18.55
C ARG A 18 -10.18 -17.60 17.08
N ASP A 19 -9.39 -18.24 16.21
CA ASP A 19 -9.51 -18.12 14.76
C ASP A 19 -10.59 -19.06 14.19
N ILE A 20 -11.45 -18.54 13.30
CA ILE A 20 -12.62 -19.21 12.74
C ILE A 20 -12.63 -18.97 11.22
N GLN A 21 -12.20 -19.99 10.46
CA GLN A 21 -12.21 -19.95 8.99
C GLN A 21 -13.60 -20.35 8.44
N LEU A 22 -14.26 -19.45 7.72
CA LEU A 22 -15.60 -19.66 7.16
C LEU A 22 -15.61 -19.91 5.65
N GLY A 23 -14.65 -19.34 4.93
CA GLY A 23 -14.50 -19.48 3.48
C GLY A 23 -13.03 -19.55 3.07
N PRO A 24 -12.70 -19.79 1.79
CA PRO A 24 -11.34 -19.69 1.31
C PRO A 24 -10.83 -18.25 1.43
N MET A 25 -9.58 -18.09 1.88
CA MET A 25 -8.90 -16.79 1.92
C MET A 25 -7.59 -16.94 1.17
N ALA A 26 -7.46 -16.24 0.04
CA ALA A 26 -6.24 -16.26 -0.73
C ALA A 26 -5.25 -15.29 -0.06
N GLN A 27 -4.24 -15.85 0.62
CA GLN A 27 -3.16 -15.08 1.23
C GLN A 27 -1.98 -15.01 0.24
N PRO A 28 -1.40 -13.82 0.01
CA PRO A 28 -0.17 -13.71 -0.76
C PRO A 28 0.98 -14.46 -0.10
N ALA A 29 1.80 -15.13 -0.90
CA ALA A 29 3.01 -15.79 -0.46
C ALA A 29 4.15 -14.80 -0.19
N GLY A 30 4.01 -13.54 -0.60
CA GLY A 30 4.99 -12.48 -0.47
C GLY A 30 4.46 -11.20 -1.10
N ALA A 31 5.26 -10.13 -1.07
CA ALA A 31 4.92 -8.84 -1.67
C ALA A 31 6.07 -8.21 -2.45
N VAL A 32 5.73 -7.52 -3.53
CA VAL A 32 6.58 -6.57 -4.24
C VAL A 32 5.96 -5.19 -4.11
N ILE A 33 6.70 -4.23 -3.59
CA ILE A 33 6.33 -2.82 -3.54
C ILE A 33 7.19 -2.12 -4.60
N LEU A 34 6.57 -1.80 -5.73
CA LEU A 34 7.18 -1.04 -6.82
C LEU A 34 6.89 0.45 -6.62
N VAL A 35 7.94 1.24 -6.38
CA VAL A 35 7.95 2.69 -6.33
C VAL A 35 8.51 3.22 -7.64
N ILE A 36 7.69 3.91 -8.43
CA ILE A 36 8.11 4.55 -9.68
C ILE A 36 8.40 6.02 -9.36
N ASP A 37 9.68 6.35 -9.25
CA ASP A 37 10.18 7.68 -8.87
C ASP A 37 9.61 8.78 -9.79
N GLY A 38 8.92 9.74 -9.20
CA GLY A 38 8.35 10.89 -9.89
C GLY A 38 7.10 10.62 -10.73
N LEU A 39 6.45 9.45 -10.61
CA LEU A 39 5.20 9.16 -11.32
C LEU A 39 3.96 9.77 -10.65
N GLY A 40 3.35 10.77 -11.32
CA GLY A 40 2.10 11.37 -10.86
C GLY A 40 0.85 10.66 -11.40
N SER A 41 -0.15 10.38 -10.55
CA SER A 41 -1.42 9.78 -11.02
C SER A 41 -2.22 10.71 -11.95
N SER A 42 -1.96 12.02 -11.89
CA SER A 42 -2.51 13.02 -12.83
C SER A 42 -2.22 12.70 -14.30
N TYR A 43 -1.15 11.94 -14.58
CA TYR A 43 -0.70 11.59 -15.92
C TYR A 43 -1.15 10.20 -16.40
N VAL A 44 -1.62 9.33 -15.50
CA VAL A 44 -1.93 7.93 -15.83
C VAL A 44 -3.35 7.50 -15.46
N TYR A 45 -4.03 8.22 -14.56
CA TYR A 45 -5.39 7.88 -14.16
C TYR A 45 -6.42 8.61 -15.01
N PRO A 46 -7.52 7.95 -15.40
CA PRO A 46 -8.57 8.58 -16.18
C PRO A 46 -9.30 9.69 -15.40
N GLU A 47 -9.36 9.63 -14.07
CA GLU A 47 -10.12 10.55 -13.19
C GLU A 47 -9.49 11.93 -13.03
N HIS A 48 -8.18 12.06 -13.27
CA HIS A 48 -7.44 13.31 -13.05
C HIS A 48 -7.08 13.98 -14.37
N ASN A 49 -6.74 15.26 -14.39
CA ASN A 49 -6.13 15.89 -15.55
C ASN A 49 -4.89 16.67 -15.07
N ALA A 50 -3.82 16.62 -15.84
CA ALA A 50 -2.59 17.34 -15.53
C ALA A 50 -2.56 18.70 -16.23
N TYR A 51 -2.11 19.72 -15.49
CA TYR A 51 -1.91 21.07 -16.01
C TYR A 51 -0.52 21.57 -15.65
N ALA A 52 0.11 22.27 -16.59
CA ALA A 52 1.34 23.00 -16.31
C ALA A 52 1.08 24.24 -15.43
N LEU A 53 2.15 24.88 -14.93
CA LEU A 53 2.03 26.08 -14.10
C LEU A 53 1.39 27.27 -14.84
N ASP A 54 1.59 27.36 -16.16
CA ASP A 54 0.93 28.35 -17.02
C ASP A 54 -0.57 28.06 -17.25
N GLY A 55 -1.08 26.94 -16.74
CA GLY A 55 -2.46 26.48 -16.88
C GLY A 55 -2.74 25.72 -18.17
N SER A 56 -1.75 25.50 -19.03
CA SER A 56 -1.92 24.70 -20.25
C SER A 56 -2.18 23.22 -19.89
N PRO A 57 -3.10 22.54 -20.60
CA PRO A 57 -3.35 21.12 -20.37
C PRO A 57 -2.18 20.29 -20.91
N LEU A 58 -1.82 19.25 -20.15
CA LEU A 58 -0.82 18.26 -20.51
C LEU A 58 -1.49 16.93 -20.88
N ASP A 59 -0.82 16.16 -21.74
CA ASP A 59 -1.29 14.86 -22.18
C ASP A 59 -1.15 13.79 -21.08
N LYS A 60 -1.66 12.59 -21.35
CA LYS A 60 -1.60 11.43 -20.46
C LYS A 60 -0.86 10.27 -21.09
N ALA A 61 -0.21 9.48 -20.24
CA ALA A 61 0.32 8.18 -20.59
C ALA A 61 -0.75 7.10 -20.37
N VAL A 62 -0.68 6.04 -21.17
CA VAL A 62 -1.55 4.86 -21.04
C VAL A 62 -0.71 3.69 -20.56
N LEU A 63 -1.06 3.16 -19.39
CA LEU A 63 -0.43 1.97 -18.80
C LEU A 63 -1.54 0.96 -18.52
N PHE A 64 -1.73 0.03 -19.45
CA PHE A 64 -2.74 -1.01 -19.34
C PHE A 64 -2.40 -1.97 -18.20
N ASN A 65 -1.12 -2.27 -17.97
CA ASN A 65 -0.71 -3.17 -16.89
C ASN A 65 -0.78 -2.51 -15.50
N LEU A 66 -0.84 -1.18 -15.44
CA LEU A 66 -1.08 -0.45 -14.20
C LEU A 66 -2.58 -0.40 -13.84
N THR A 67 -3.45 -0.17 -14.82
CA THR A 67 -4.88 0.14 -14.59
C THR A 67 -5.84 -0.99 -14.97
N GLY A 68 -5.32 -2.09 -15.51
CA GLY A 68 -6.12 -3.18 -16.11
C GLY A 68 -6.71 -4.21 -15.15
N GLY A 69 -6.42 -4.13 -13.85
CA GLY A 69 -6.99 -5.03 -12.84
C GLY A 69 -6.50 -4.75 -11.42
N GLY A 70 -7.10 -5.44 -10.45
CA GLY A 70 -6.88 -5.29 -9.03
C GLY A 70 -7.66 -4.14 -8.39
N ALA A 71 -7.19 -3.71 -7.22
CA ALA A 71 -7.76 -2.60 -6.49
C ALA A 71 -6.92 -1.33 -6.72
N ARG A 72 -7.58 -0.23 -7.05
CA ARG A 72 -6.91 1.06 -7.29
C ARG A 72 -7.48 2.14 -6.40
N ALA A 73 -6.63 2.79 -5.59
CA ALA A 73 -7.03 3.98 -4.85
C ALA A 73 -6.94 5.22 -5.74
N VAL A 74 -8.02 6.00 -5.83
CA VAL A 74 -8.15 7.03 -6.87
C VAL A 74 -7.42 8.34 -6.53
N ASP A 75 -7.48 8.85 -5.29
CA ASP A 75 -6.78 10.07 -4.86
C ASP A 75 -5.87 9.76 -3.67
N VAL A 76 -4.66 9.26 -3.98
CA VAL A 76 -3.59 9.05 -3.00
C VAL A 76 -2.62 10.22 -3.06
N ARG A 77 -2.25 10.75 -1.89
CA ARG A 77 -1.32 11.87 -1.79
C ARG A 77 -0.12 11.57 -0.92
N VAL A 78 1.03 12.06 -1.35
CA VAL A 78 2.25 12.03 -0.54
C VAL A 78 2.25 13.23 0.42
N PRO A 79 2.74 13.09 1.66
CA PRO A 79 2.82 14.22 2.60
C PRO A 79 3.76 15.32 2.11
N VAL A 80 4.87 14.91 1.48
CA VAL A 80 5.90 15.80 0.93
C VAL A 80 6.37 15.19 -0.39
N PRO A 81 6.40 15.95 -1.51
CA PRO A 81 6.85 15.42 -2.78
C PRO A 81 8.38 15.45 -2.86
N GLU A 82 9.05 14.61 -2.08
CA GLU A 82 10.51 14.51 -1.97
C GLU A 82 10.93 13.05 -1.77
N THR A 83 11.77 12.53 -2.67
CA THR A 83 12.18 11.11 -2.76
C THR A 83 12.54 10.49 -1.42
N THR A 84 13.54 11.01 -0.71
CA THR A 84 14.08 10.37 0.51
C THR A 84 13.07 10.36 1.66
N LYS A 85 12.36 11.48 1.84
CA LYS A 85 11.31 11.58 2.86
C LYS A 85 10.14 10.65 2.54
N SER A 86 9.72 10.59 1.27
CA SER A 86 8.63 9.72 0.85
C SER A 86 8.93 8.25 1.08
N HIS A 87 10.14 7.78 0.72
CA HIS A 87 10.53 6.39 0.99
C HIS A 87 10.43 6.06 2.50
N SER A 88 10.85 6.99 3.36
CA SER A 88 10.74 6.86 4.82
C SER A 88 9.28 6.76 5.29
N VAL A 89 8.39 7.59 4.73
CA VAL A 89 6.95 7.53 4.99
C VAL A 89 6.36 6.21 4.52
N LEU A 90 6.69 5.78 3.31
CA LEU A 90 6.16 4.59 2.66
C LEU A 90 6.43 3.33 3.47
N VAL A 91 7.64 3.19 4.04
CA VAL A 91 8.05 1.97 4.75
C VAL A 91 7.69 1.98 6.24
N THR A 92 7.23 3.11 6.78
CA THR A 92 6.87 3.25 8.20
C THR A 92 5.40 3.58 8.45
N GLY A 93 4.71 4.18 7.47
CA GLY A 93 3.35 4.70 7.62
C GLY A 93 3.26 5.97 8.47
N ARG A 94 4.35 6.75 8.63
CA ARG A 94 4.40 7.95 9.49
C ARG A 94 4.87 9.18 8.73
N SER A 95 4.14 10.29 8.84
CA SER A 95 4.44 11.53 8.09
C SER A 95 5.78 12.20 8.47
N GLU A 96 6.21 12.03 9.73
CA GLU A 96 7.45 12.61 10.26
C GLU A 96 8.64 11.65 10.19
N ALA A 97 8.51 10.51 9.50
CA ALA A 97 9.62 9.59 9.31
C ALA A 97 10.74 10.24 8.49
N ASP A 98 11.97 10.04 8.94
CA ASP A 98 13.20 10.49 8.31
C ASP A 98 14.18 9.32 8.28
N TRP A 99 15.05 9.27 7.26
CA TRP A 99 15.97 8.17 7.03
C TRP A 99 16.98 7.99 8.17
N ASP A 100 17.30 9.08 8.89
CA ASP A 100 18.15 9.09 10.08
C ASP A 100 17.48 8.41 11.31
N GLN A 101 16.14 8.35 11.35
CA GLN A 101 15.36 7.88 12.49
C GLN A 101 14.13 7.06 12.07
N LEU A 102 14.34 6.08 11.19
CA LEU A 102 13.25 5.26 10.64
C LEU A 102 12.49 4.44 11.71
N GLY A 103 13.10 4.09 12.84
CA GLY A 103 12.46 3.19 13.81
C GLY A 103 12.08 1.84 13.18
N HIS A 104 11.00 1.21 13.65
CA HIS A 104 10.50 -0.04 13.05
C HIS A 104 9.85 0.22 11.69
N THR A 105 10.33 -0.48 10.67
CA THR A 105 9.80 -0.47 9.31
C THR A 105 8.92 -1.69 9.04
N ILE A 106 8.24 -1.67 7.89
CA ILE A 106 7.53 -2.83 7.35
C ILE A 106 8.44 -4.06 7.20
N PHE A 107 9.73 -3.86 6.89
CA PHE A 107 10.69 -4.95 6.71
C PHE A 107 11.04 -5.63 8.03
N ASP A 108 11.09 -4.88 9.12
CA ASP A 108 11.34 -5.46 10.45
C ASP A 108 10.19 -6.35 10.88
N LEU A 109 8.96 -5.87 10.73
CA LEU A 109 7.74 -6.63 11.04
C LEU A 109 7.61 -7.87 10.15
N ALA A 110 7.89 -7.76 8.85
CA ALA A 110 7.86 -8.91 7.95
C ALA A 110 8.93 -9.94 8.34
N ARG A 111 10.14 -9.49 8.70
CA ARG A 111 11.22 -10.38 9.13
C ARG A 111 10.91 -11.12 10.42
N GLU A 112 10.25 -10.48 11.38
CA GLU A 112 9.79 -11.11 12.62
C GLU A 112 8.85 -12.31 12.34
N GLU A 113 8.09 -12.25 11.24
CA GLU A 113 7.23 -13.34 10.74
C GLU A 113 7.93 -14.27 9.74
N GLY A 114 9.26 -14.16 9.59
CA GLY A 114 10.08 -15.06 8.78
C GLY A 114 10.13 -14.75 7.27
N TYR A 115 9.77 -13.53 6.86
CA TYR A 115 9.93 -13.10 5.47
C TYR A 115 11.38 -12.69 5.19
N LEU A 116 11.84 -12.97 3.97
CA LEU A 116 13.05 -12.36 3.41
C LEU A 116 12.76 -10.91 3.00
N CYS A 117 13.62 -9.97 3.35
CA CYS A 117 13.52 -8.57 2.96
C CYS A 117 14.53 -8.24 1.87
N LEU A 118 14.04 -7.77 0.73
CA LEU A 118 14.84 -7.59 -0.48
C LEU A 118 14.67 -6.18 -1.06
N ALA A 119 15.67 -5.71 -1.79
CA ALA A 119 15.51 -4.46 -2.55
C ALA A 119 16.21 -4.49 -3.92
N ILE A 120 15.60 -3.83 -4.90
CA ILE A 120 16.19 -3.51 -6.21
C ILE A 120 16.01 -2.01 -6.43
N MET A 121 17.10 -1.25 -6.37
CA MET A 121 17.03 0.21 -6.19
C MET A 121 17.79 0.94 -7.30
N GLU A 122 17.07 1.60 -8.19
CA GLU A 122 17.68 2.53 -9.15
C GLU A 122 18.10 3.86 -8.50
N ARG A 123 17.52 4.18 -7.35
CA ARG A 123 17.90 5.30 -6.48
C ARG A 123 18.27 4.75 -5.10
N GLY A 124 19.53 4.89 -4.71
CA GLY A 124 20.06 4.40 -3.44
C GLY A 124 20.03 5.45 -2.32
N ASP A 125 19.06 6.36 -2.31
CA ASP A 125 19.05 7.55 -1.44
C ASP A 125 18.74 7.25 0.04
N SER A 126 18.43 6.00 0.39
CA SER A 126 18.10 5.58 1.76
C SER A 126 19.02 4.46 2.25
N MET A 127 20.26 4.80 2.64
CA MET A 127 21.27 3.81 3.09
C MET A 127 20.77 2.93 4.23
N SER A 128 20.04 3.50 5.20
CA SER A 128 19.45 2.74 6.32
C SER A 128 18.49 1.65 5.84
N ILE A 129 17.65 1.94 4.84
CA ILE A 129 16.76 0.93 4.23
C ILE A 129 17.59 -0.17 3.56
N MET A 130 18.67 0.17 2.85
CA MET A 130 19.52 -0.80 2.16
C MET A 130 20.28 -1.73 3.13
N GLU A 131 20.80 -1.18 4.23
CA GLU A 131 21.52 -1.96 5.27
C GLU A 131 20.61 -2.97 5.99
N ASP A 132 19.31 -2.67 6.04
CA ASP A 132 18.31 -3.55 6.64
C ASP A 132 17.89 -4.71 5.73
N MET A 133 18.27 -4.73 4.44
CA MET A 133 17.88 -5.81 3.51
C MET A 133 18.73 -7.07 3.68
N ASP A 134 18.11 -8.23 3.48
CA ASP A 134 18.81 -9.52 3.43
C ASP A 134 19.58 -9.67 2.10
N ALA A 135 19.03 -9.14 1.01
CA ALA A 135 19.75 -8.93 -0.25
C ALA A 135 19.26 -7.67 -0.96
N VAL A 136 20.18 -6.88 -1.51
CA VAL A 136 19.90 -5.65 -2.26
C VAL A 136 20.70 -5.59 -3.56
N LEU A 137 20.12 -5.07 -4.63
CA LEU A 137 20.82 -4.71 -5.85
C LEU A 137 20.55 -3.23 -6.12
N TYR A 138 21.56 -2.38 -6.01
CA TYR A 138 21.36 -0.93 -6.03
C TYR A 138 22.37 -0.18 -6.89
N LEU A 139 22.05 1.05 -7.27
CA LEU A 139 23.00 1.99 -7.86
C LEU A 139 23.46 3.03 -6.81
N GLU A 140 24.77 3.28 -6.75
CA GLU A 140 25.38 4.25 -5.82
C GLU A 140 25.12 5.71 -6.23
N ASP A 141 24.86 5.95 -7.52
CA ASP A 141 24.54 7.26 -8.05
C ASP A 141 23.30 7.21 -8.97
N ASN A 142 22.82 8.40 -9.35
CA ASN A 142 21.64 8.54 -10.20
C ASN A 142 22.00 8.51 -11.70
N ALA A 143 23.19 8.03 -12.07
CA ALA A 143 23.61 8.01 -13.47
C ALA A 143 22.84 6.93 -14.22
N LEU A 144 22.16 7.34 -15.30
CA LEU A 144 21.44 6.42 -16.17
C LEU A 144 22.38 5.54 -17.00
N GLN A 145 23.61 5.98 -17.26
CA GLN A 145 24.58 5.30 -18.11
C GLN A 145 25.94 5.20 -17.42
N GLY A 146 26.66 4.10 -17.67
CA GLY A 146 28.01 3.90 -17.16
C GLY A 146 28.12 3.59 -15.67
N ALA A 147 26.99 3.57 -14.96
CA ALA A 147 26.94 3.09 -13.58
C ALA A 147 27.06 1.56 -13.53
N GLU A 148 27.61 1.05 -12.43
CA GLU A 148 27.67 -0.39 -12.15
C GLU A 148 26.81 -0.68 -10.92
N PRO A 149 25.70 -1.42 -11.04
CA PRO A 149 24.92 -1.82 -9.88
C PRO A 149 25.76 -2.65 -8.91
N THR A 150 25.58 -2.39 -7.62
CA THR A 150 26.26 -3.07 -6.52
C THR A 150 25.30 -4.06 -5.86
N PRO A 151 25.61 -5.38 -5.86
CA PRO A 151 24.86 -6.35 -5.11
C PRO A 151 25.36 -6.40 -3.65
N GLY A 152 24.45 -6.27 -2.69
CA GLY A 152 24.69 -6.38 -1.25
C GLY A 152 23.92 -7.55 -0.65
N PHE A 153 24.52 -8.23 0.34
CA PHE A 153 23.91 -9.41 0.97
C PHE A 153 24.29 -9.51 2.44
N ARG A 154 23.33 -9.92 3.26
CA ARG A 154 23.62 -10.44 4.60
C ARG A 154 24.36 -11.78 4.55
N PRO A 155 25.10 -12.17 5.60
CA PRO A 155 25.85 -13.43 5.62
C PRO A 155 25.00 -14.67 5.33
N ASP A 156 23.76 -14.68 5.80
CA ASP A 156 22.79 -15.76 5.70
C ASP A 156 21.86 -15.66 4.47
N ALA A 157 22.08 -14.68 3.60
CA ALA A 157 21.31 -14.54 2.37
C ALA A 157 21.40 -15.81 1.48
N PRO A 158 20.28 -16.30 0.92
CA PRO A 158 20.26 -17.47 0.04
C PRO A 158 21.27 -17.40 -1.12
N GLU A 159 22.04 -18.46 -1.36
CA GLU A 159 23.09 -18.50 -2.41
C GLU A 159 22.52 -18.25 -3.82
N GLY A 160 21.30 -18.71 -4.08
CA GLY A 160 20.61 -18.46 -5.35
C GLY A 160 20.40 -16.98 -5.66
N LEU A 161 20.14 -16.15 -4.65
CA LEU A 161 20.01 -14.70 -4.81
C LEU A 161 21.35 -14.04 -5.14
N ARG A 162 22.45 -14.54 -4.57
CA ARG A 162 23.79 -14.03 -4.90
C ARG A 162 24.12 -14.18 -6.37
N THR A 163 23.82 -15.37 -6.90
CA THR A 163 24.03 -15.67 -8.32
C THR A 163 23.11 -14.80 -9.19
N LEU A 164 21.82 -14.72 -8.84
CA LEU A 164 20.83 -13.96 -9.60
C LEU A 164 21.15 -12.46 -9.66
N PHE A 165 21.48 -11.85 -8.53
CA PHE A 165 21.78 -10.40 -8.48
C PHE A 165 23.10 -10.08 -9.18
N GLN A 166 24.07 -11.00 -9.14
CA GLN A 166 25.29 -10.86 -9.94
C GLN A 166 24.99 -10.90 -11.44
N GLU A 167 24.15 -11.82 -11.90
CA GLU A 167 23.72 -11.86 -13.30
C GLU A 167 22.99 -10.57 -13.72
N TRP A 168 22.12 -10.04 -12.87
CA TRP A 168 21.40 -8.80 -13.14
C TRP A 168 22.29 -7.56 -13.12
N ARG A 169 23.28 -7.49 -12.24
CA ARG A 169 24.36 -6.49 -12.32
C ARG A 169 25.02 -6.53 -13.70
N ASP A 170 25.44 -7.72 -14.15
CA ASP A 170 26.23 -7.86 -15.37
C ASP A 170 25.40 -7.58 -16.65
N ARG A 171 24.06 -7.69 -16.57
CA ARG A 171 23.13 -7.34 -17.65
C ARG A 171 22.82 -5.85 -17.76
N PHE A 172 23.05 -5.06 -16.70
CA PHE A 172 22.60 -3.66 -16.62
C PHE A 172 23.04 -2.80 -17.82
N ALA A 173 24.32 -2.86 -18.19
CA ALA A 173 24.86 -2.09 -19.31
C ALA A 173 24.13 -2.39 -20.64
N GLY A 174 23.62 -3.61 -20.85
CA GLY A 174 22.86 -3.97 -22.05
C GLY A 174 21.48 -3.31 -22.13
N TYR A 175 20.92 -2.94 -20.98
CA TYR A 175 19.66 -2.22 -20.85
C TYR A 175 19.86 -0.71 -20.99
N SER A 176 20.83 -0.15 -20.27
CA SER A 176 20.91 1.29 -20.03
C SER A 176 21.81 2.08 -21.00
N ASN A 177 22.74 1.43 -21.70
CA ASN A 177 23.71 2.12 -22.58
C ASN A 177 23.11 2.78 -23.84
N ARG A 178 21.81 2.63 -24.10
CA ARG A 178 21.18 3.30 -25.25
C ARG A 178 21.02 4.79 -24.96
N GLU A 179 21.24 5.62 -25.98
CA GLU A 179 21.03 7.07 -25.87
C GLU A 179 19.55 7.46 -25.94
N GLY A 180 19.23 8.62 -25.37
CA GLY A 180 17.89 9.21 -25.41
C GLY A 180 16.82 8.34 -24.75
N MET A 181 15.61 8.39 -25.30
CA MET A 181 14.43 7.70 -24.75
C MET A 181 14.62 6.19 -24.55
N ALA A 182 15.40 5.53 -25.41
CA ALA A 182 15.68 4.11 -25.28
C ALA A 182 16.53 3.79 -24.03
N GLY A 183 17.37 4.72 -23.58
CA GLY A 183 18.13 4.60 -22.34
C GLY A 183 17.23 4.70 -21.10
N TYR A 184 16.33 5.70 -21.06
CA TYR A 184 15.35 5.84 -19.98
C TYR A 184 14.43 4.61 -19.87
N ALA A 185 13.91 4.14 -21.00
CA ALA A 185 13.09 2.94 -21.06
C ALA A 185 13.85 1.69 -20.61
N GLY A 186 15.10 1.54 -21.08
CA GLY A 186 15.96 0.42 -20.72
C GLY A 186 16.34 0.41 -19.25
N TYR A 187 16.63 1.57 -18.66
CA TYR A 187 16.94 1.72 -17.24
C TYR A 187 15.81 1.15 -16.38
N ASN A 188 14.59 1.71 -16.45
CA ASN A 188 13.45 1.17 -15.70
C ASN A 188 13.14 -0.31 -16.03
N ALA A 189 13.29 -0.72 -17.29
CA ALA A 189 13.04 -2.11 -17.68
C ALA A 189 13.97 -3.08 -16.94
N TRP A 190 15.21 -2.69 -16.65
CA TRP A 190 16.15 -3.51 -15.89
C TRP A 190 15.65 -3.78 -14.47
N ALA A 191 15.20 -2.77 -13.71
CA ALA A 191 14.72 -2.99 -12.34
C ALA A 191 13.46 -3.86 -12.32
N LEU A 192 12.50 -3.60 -13.20
CA LEU A 192 11.26 -4.37 -13.29
C LEU A 192 11.51 -5.82 -13.75
N ASP A 193 12.45 -6.00 -14.68
CA ASP A 193 12.80 -7.34 -15.15
C ASP A 193 13.56 -8.16 -14.11
N ALA A 194 14.47 -7.51 -13.36
CA ALA A 194 15.18 -8.11 -12.23
C ALA A 194 14.22 -8.49 -11.10
N ALA A 195 13.24 -7.64 -10.82
CA ALA A 195 12.18 -7.93 -9.86
C ALA A 195 11.35 -9.15 -10.29
N ALA A 196 10.96 -9.23 -11.56
CA ALA A 196 10.19 -10.36 -12.08
C ALA A 196 10.96 -11.68 -11.97
N ASP A 197 12.24 -11.70 -12.32
CA ASP A 197 13.10 -12.89 -12.15
C ASP A 197 13.27 -13.27 -10.68
N THR A 198 13.38 -12.28 -9.79
CA THR A 198 13.51 -12.52 -8.34
C THR A 198 12.25 -13.16 -7.77
N VAL A 199 11.07 -12.69 -8.19
CA VAL A 199 9.78 -13.31 -7.83
C VAL A 199 9.72 -14.78 -8.27
N GLU A 200 10.14 -15.08 -9.50
CA GLU A 200 10.16 -16.46 -10.01
C GLU A 200 11.18 -17.35 -9.29
N HIS A 201 12.33 -16.78 -8.94
CA HIS A 201 13.39 -17.48 -8.21
C HIS A 201 12.97 -17.88 -6.78
N LEU A 202 12.09 -17.08 -6.16
CA LEU A 202 11.65 -17.26 -4.78
C LEU A 202 10.32 -17.99 -4.63
N ILE A 203 9.88 -18.73 -5.66
CA ILE A 203 8.64 -19.50 -5.60
C ILE A 203 8.51 -20.33 -4.31
N GLY A 204 7.41 -20.12 -3.59
CA GLY A 204 7.11 -20.81 -2.34
C GLY A 204 7.89 -20.34 -1.10
N LYS A 205 8.69 -19.27 -1.19
CA LYS A 205 9.36 -18.64 -0.06
C LYS A 205 8.70 -17.30 0.30
N PRO A 206 8.42 -17.02 1.57
CA PRO A 206 7.97 -15.70 2.01
C PRO A 206 9.02 -14.61 1.80
N PHE A 207 8.62 -13.53 1.12
CA PHE A 207 9.48 -12.35 0.96
C PHE A 207 8.67 -11.06 0.84
N ILE A 208 9.31 -9.95 1.17
CA ILE A 208 8.88 -8.60 0.83
C ILE A 208 10.02 -7.93 0.06
N MET A 209 9.73 -7.35 -1.09
CA MET A 209 10.73 -6.72 -1.96
C MET A 209 10.34 -5.28 -2.28
N LEU A 210 11.23 -4.34 -2.00
CA LEU A 210 11.13 -2.97 -2.47
C LEU A 210 11.80 -2.85 -3.85
N VAL A 211 11.12 -2.26 -4.82
CA VAL A 211 11.68 -1.97 -6.13
C VAL A 211 11.54 -0.48 -6.38
N ASN A 212 12.65 0.22 -6.59
CA ASN A 212 12.63 1.64 -6.98
C ASN A 212 13.07 1.76 -8.45
N ALA A 213 12.23 2.39 -9.27
CA ALA A 213 12.49 2.66 -10.69
C ALA A 213 12.57 4.18 -10.93
N GLY A 214 13.75 4.66 -11.32
CA GLY A 214 14.19 6.06 -11.24
C GLY A 214 14.13 6.86 -12.54
N ALA A 215 13.91 6.23 -13.70
CA ALA A 215 14.06 6.93 -14.98
C ALA A 215 12.95 7.97 -15.23
N VAL A 216 11.77 7.81 -14.63
CA VAL A 216 10.63 8.72 -14.83
C VAL A 216 10.93 10.11 -14.25
N ASP A 217 11.41 10.18 -13.00
CA ASP A 217 11.85 11.43 -12.39
C ASP A 217 12.98 12.08 -13.18
N SER A 218 14.01 11.30 -13.54
CA SER A 218 15.10 11.78 -14.38
C SER A 218 14.63 12.32 -15.73
N ALA A 219 13.62 11.71 -16.35
CA ALA A 219 13.02 12.23 -17.57
C ALA A 219 12.27 13.54 -17.31
N GLY A 220 11.54 13.65 -16.21
CA GLY A 220 10.84 14.88 -15.82
C GLY A 220 11.79 16.06 -15.62
N HIS A 221 12.95 15.84 -15.00
CA HIS A 221 13.96 16.88 -14.79
C HIS A 221 14.79 17.24 -16.02
N ASN A 222 15.01 16.29 -16.94
CA ASN A 222 15.94 16.48 -18.04
C ASN A 222 15.27 16.71 -19.39
N LEU A 223 14.04 16.24 -19.56
CA LEU A 223 13.22 16.37 -20.76
C LEU A 223 12.03 17.30 -20.50
N ASN A 224 11.18 17.46 -21.51
CA ASN A 224 9.92 18.18 -21.42
C ASN A 224 8.77 17.22 -21.05
N ALA A 225 7.54 17.74 -20.99
CA ALA A 225 6.36 16.94 -20.63
C ALA A 225 6.16 15.72 -21.56
N SER A 226 6.42 15.85 -22.87
CA SER A 226 6.33 14.71 -23.78
C SER A 226 7.36 13.62 -23.49
N GLY A 227 8.62 13.97 -23.21
CA GLY A 227 9.66 12.99 -22.89
C GLY A 227 9.39 12.26 -21.57
N TYR A 228 8.83 12.96 -20.58
CA TYR A 228 8.33 12.34 -19.35
C TYR A 228 7.23 11.32 -19.65
N LEU A 229 6.21 11.70 -20.42
CA LEU A 229 5.09 10.81 -20.76
C LEU A 229 5.52 9.60 -21.59
N GLU A 230 6.45 9.77 -22.54
CA GLU A 230 7.01 8.65 -23.30
C GLU A 230 7.78 7.67 -22.38
N THR A 231 8.48 8.19 -21.36
CA THR A 231 9.20 7.36 -20.38
C THR A 231 8.21 6.59 -19.50
N VAL A 232 7.13 7.25 -19.09
CA VAL A 232 6.03 6.61 -18.34
C VAL A 232 5.35 5.53 -19.17
N GLN A 233 5.08 5.76 -20.46
CA GLN A 233 4.49 4.76 -21.35
C GLN A 233 5.42 3.55 -21.56
N ALA A 234 6.73 3.74 -21.58
CA ALA A 234 7.70 2.67 -21.77
C ALA A 234 7.72 1.65 -20.62
N LEU A 235 7.17 1.98 -19.44
CA LEU A 235 7.01 1.06 -18.32
C LEU A 235 5.99 -0.05 -18.59
N ASP A 236 5.01 0.14 -19.48
CA ASP A 236 3.86 -0.76 -19.60
C ASP A 236 4.27 -2.21 -19.90
N GLY A 237 5.26 -2.42 -20.78
CA GLY A 237 5.77 -3.75 -21.13
C GLY A 237 6.45 -4.46 -19.96
N PRO A 238 7.54 -3.91 -19.38
CA PRO A 238 8.20 -4.48 -18.21
C PRO A 238 7.26 -4.65 -17.00
N LEU A 239 6.33 -3.71 -16.79
CA LEU A 239 5.32 -3.81 -15.73
C LEU A 239 4.41 -5.01 -15.95
N GLY A 240 3.95 -5.25 -17.18
CA GLY A 240 3.15 -6.43 -17.52
C GLY A 240 3.87 -7.74 -17.24
N ARG A 241 5.19 -7.79 -17.43
CA ARG A 241 6.01 -8.96 -17.08
C ARG A 241 6.06 -9.18 -15.56
N LEU A 242 6.29 -8.12 -14.78
CA LEU A 242 6.27 -8.19 -13.32
C LEU A 242 4.89 -8.61 -12.78
N VAL A 243 3.81 -8.01 -13.30
CA VAL A 243 2.42 -8.39 -13.00
C VAL A 243 2.21 -9.89 -13.23
N TRP A 244 2.68 -10.41 -14.37
CA TRP A 244 2.55 -11.82 -14.68
C TRP A 244 3.34 -12.72 -13.73
N ALA A 245 4.60 -12.36 -13.41
CA ALA A 245 5.43 -13.09 -12.47
C ALA A 245 4.79 -13.13 -11.07
N CYS A 246 4.30 -11.99 -10.57
CA CYS A 246 3.60 -11.92 -9.27
C CYS A 246 2.34 -12.78 -9.26
N LYS A 247 1.49 -12.65 -10.29
CA LYS A 247 0.24 -13.43 -10.41
C LYS A 247 0.50 -14.93 -10.43
N LYS A 248 1.48 -15.38 -11.23
CA LYS A 248 1.82 -16.80 -11.37
C LYS A 248 2.37 -17.41 -10.08
N ASN A 249 3.06 -16.62 -9.27
CA ASN A 249 3.73 -17.08 -8.05
C ASN A 249 2.97 -16.72 -6.77
N ASN A 250 1.69 -16.30 -6.87
CA ASN A 250 0.84 -15.96 -5.74
C ASN A 250 1.44 -14.82 -4.86
N VAL A 251 2.06 -13.83 -5.49
CA VAL A 251 2.69 -12.68 -4.83
C VAL A 251 1.83 -11.44 -5.01
N LEU A 252 1.71 -10.64 -3.95
CA LEU A 252 1.08 -9.31 -3.99
C LEU A 252 2.00 -8.34 -4.72
N LEU A 253 1.50 -7.64 -5.72
CA LEU A 253 2.15 -6.50 -6.33
C LEU A 253 1.45 -5.22 -5.87
N VAL A 254 2.23 -4.30 -5.31
CA VAL A 254 1.80 -2.94 -4.97
C VAL A 254 2.59 -1.98 -5.85
N VAL A 255 1.91 -1.16 -6.63
CA VAL A 255 2.54 -0.15 -7.49
C VAL A 255 2.16 1.24 -6.99
N THR A 256 3.16 2.06 -6.68
CA THR A 256 3.01 3.43 -6.18
C THR A 256 4.14 4.33 -6.69
N ALA A 257 4.16 5.58 -6.24
CA ALA A 257 5.26 6.51 -6.41
C ALA A 257 5.51 7.28 -5.10
N ASP A 258 6.68 7.90 -5.01
CA ASP A 258 7.14 8.80 -3.95
C ASP A 258 6.71 10.26 -4.19
N HIS A 259 6.54 10.66 -5.44
CA HIS A 259 5.93 11.92 -5.81
C HIS A 259 5.51 11.91 -7.28
N GLY A 260 4.82 12.96 -7.68
CA GLY A 260 4.58 13.27 -9.08
C GLY A 260 5.56 14.30 -9.63
N MET A 261 5.18 14.92 -10.75
CA MET A 261 6.02 15.85 -11.50
C MET A 261 5.19 17.05 -11.97
N VAL A 262 5.72 18.27 -11.85
CA VAL A 262 5.06 19.50 -12.29
C VAL A 262 5.88 20.17 -13.38
N PHE A 263 5.26 20.51 -14.50
CA PHE A 263 5.90 21.24 -15.59
C PHE A 263 5.50 22.72 -15.59
N PRO A 264 6.42 23.65 -15.91
CA PRO A 264 6.08 25.06 -16.03
C PRO A 264 5.19 25.37 -17.24
N ASP A 265 5.45 24.68 -18.36
CA ASP A 265 4.71 24.69 -19.62
C ASP A 265 5.03 23.37 -20.37
N ARG A 266 4.60 23.21 -21.62
CA ARG A 266 4.79 21.98 -22.41
C ARG A 266 6.25 21.69 -22.80
N GLU A 267 7.08 22.72 -22.94
CA GLU A 267 8.45 22.62 -23.43
C GLU A 267 9.48 22.66 -22.29
N GLY A 268 9.07 23.17 -21.12
CA GLY A 268 9.92 23.28 -19.95
C GLY A 268 10.16 21.97 -19.22
N LYS A 269 11.20 21.99 -18.39
CA LYS A 269 11.60 20.89 -17.52
C LYS A 269 10.81 20.90 -16.22
N GLY A 270 10.50 19.71 -15.72
CA GLY A 270 9.70 19.53 -14.52
C GLY A 270 10.45 19.76 -13.21
N GLY A 271 9.68 19.76 -12.12
CA GLY A 271 10.18 19.53 -10.77
C GLY A 271 9.05 19.23 -9.79
N HIS A 272 9.41 18.94 -8.54
CA HIS A 272 8.45 18.41 -7.56
C HIS A 272 8.57 19.10 -6.18
N SER A 273 9.77 19.28 -5.62
CA SER A 273 9.97 19.71 -4.22
C SER A 273 10.10 21.23 -4.00
N ALA A 274 10.48 22.00 -5.02
CA ALA A 274 10.62 23.45 -4.88
C ALA A 274 9.26 24.12 -4.58
N GLU A 275 9.26 25.26 -3.88
CA GLU A 275 8.04 25.97 -3.39
C GLU A 275 6.94 26.12 -4.47
N LYS A 276 7.35 26.45 -5.71
CA LYS A 276 6.43 26.62 -6.85
C LYS A 276 5.76 25.32 -7.33
N TYR A 277 6.28 24.17 -6.95
CA TYR A 277 5.82 22.83 -7.35
C TYR A 277 5.16 22.08 -6.19
N ALA A 278 5.69 22.20 -4.97
CA ALA A 278 5.40 21.31 -3.84
C ALA A 278 3.92 21.26 -3.39
N THR A 279 3.12 22.28 -3.75
CA THR A 279 1.70 22.36 -3.39
C THR A 279 0.76 21.93 -4.53
N ARG A 280 1.30 21.59 -5.70
CA ARG A 280 0.54 21.21 -6.89
C ARG A 280 0.10 19.75 -6.81
N LEU A 281 -1.12 19.47 -7.25
CA LEU A 281 -1.64 18.10 -7.26
C LEU A 281 -0.85 17.20 -8.22
N GLU A 282 -0.23 17.75 -9.26
CA GLU A 282 0.65 17.01 -10.16
C GLU A 282 1.94 16.54 -9.48
N ALA A 283 2.40 17.18 -8.39
CA ALA A 283 3.49 16.72 -7.53
C ALA A 283 3.01 15.81 -6.39
N LEU A 284 1.82 16.07 -5.85
CA LEU A 284 1.33 15.40 -4.63
C LEU A 284 0.60 14.09 -4.91
N ARG A 285 -0.07 13.95 -6.06
CA ARG A 285 -0.90 12.77 -6.34
C ARG A 285 -0.08 11.67 -7.00
N VAL A 286 -0.05 10.52 -6.37
CA VAL A 286 0.66 9.33 -6.84
C VAL A 286 -0.33 8.21 -7.20
N PRO A 287 0.03 7.27 -8.08
CA PRO A 287 -0.76 6.06 -8.25
C PRO A 287 -0.63 5.18 -7.00
N LEU A 288 -1.64 4.34 -6.75
CA LEU A 288 -1.59 3.25 -5.79
C LEU A 288 -2.51 2.14 -6.29
N VAL A 289 -1.91 1.02 -6.65
CA VAL A 289 -2.58 -0.15 -7.21
C VAL A 289 -2.12 -1.40 -6.46
N PHE A 290 -3.07 -2.24 -6.07
CA PHE A 290 -2.84 -3.56 -5.49
C PHE A 290 -3.31 -4.62 -6.47
N GLN A 291 -2.46 -5.60 -6.78
CA GLN A 291 -2.80 -6.73 -7.64
C GLN A 291 -2.26 -8.01 -7.01
N GLY A 292 -3.05 -9.08 -7.00
CA GLY A 292 -2.59 -10.35 -6.47
C GLY A 292 -3.70 -11.18 -5.84
N PRO A 293 -3.35 -12.30 -5.20
CA PRO A 293 -4.30 -13.14 -4.51
C PRO A 293 -5.03 -12.38 -3.40
N GLY A 294 -6.35 -12.57 -3.32
CA GLY A 294 -7.17 -12.00 -2.25
C GLY A 294 -7.46 -10.51 -2.39
N ILE A 295 -7.09 -9.89 -3.52
CA ILE A 295 -7.43 -8.48 -3.83
C ILE A 295 -8.75 -8.41 -4.58
N GLU A 296 -9.59 -7.44 -4.23
CA GLU A 296 -10.85 -7.17 -4.92
C GLU A 296 -10.65 -6.32 -6.18
N GLU A 297 -11.48 -6.52 -7.19
CA GLU A 297 -11.46 -5.72 -8.42
C GLU A 297 -12.29 -4.44 -8.24
N LEU A 298 -11.64 -3.34 -7.88
CA LEU A 298 -12.35 -2.09 -7.53
C LEU A 298 -11.55 -0.81 -7.78
N ASN A 299 -12.28 0.30 -7.85
CA ASN A 299 -11.73 1.65 -7.74
C ASN A 299 -12.17 2.25 -6.40
N LEU A 300 -11.22 2.40 -5.48
CA LEU A 300 -11.45 2.92 -4.15
C LEU A 300 -11.47 4.45 -4.18
N GLY A 301 -12.66 5.02 -4.00
CA GLY A 301 -12.84 6.46 -3.82
C GLY A 301 -12.36 6.94 -2.44
N GLY A 302 -12.45 8.24 -2.21
CA GLY A 302 -11.91 8.88 -0.99
C GLY A 302 -10.52 9.47 -1.21
N GLN A 303 -10.03 10.19 -0.20
CA GLN A 303 -8.67 10.72 -0.19
C GLN A 303 -7.83 9.86 0.76
N TRP A 304 -6.76 9.29 0.23
CA TRP A 304 -5.84 8.40 0.92
C TRP A 304 -4.45 9.02 0.95
N SER A 305 -3.57 8.44 1.77
CA SER A 305 -2.20 8.88 1.96
C SER A 305 -1.22 7.78 1.58
N GLU A 306 -0.01 8.16 1.17
CA GLU A 306 1.12 7.23 1.09
C GLU A 306 1.36 6.50 2.43
N MET A 307 1.06 7.15 3.55
CA MET A 307 1.14 6.54 4.89
C MET A 307 0.29 5.26 5.02
N ASP A 308 -0.74 5.12 4.20
CA ASP A 308 -1.65 3.99 4.23
C ASP A 308 -1.05 2.73 3.55
N VAL A 309 0.07 2.86 2.82
CA VAL A 309 0.68 1.76 2.06
C VAL A 309 1.21 0.67 3.00
N ALA A 310 2.09 1.02 3.95
CA ALA A 310 2.66 0.06 4.89
C ALA A 310 1.60 -0.74 5.68
N PRO A 311 0.63 -0.11 6.38
CA PRO A 311 -0.39 -0.86 7.11
C PRO A 311 -1.27 -1.71 6.19
N THR A 312 -1.53 -1.27 4.95
CA THR A 312 -2.28 -2.08 3.98
C THR A 312 -1.52 -3.33 3.56
N VAL A 313 -0.23 -3.21 3.24
CA VAL A 313 0.61 -4.36 2.86
C VAL A 313 0.72 -5.36 4.01
N LEU A 314 0.98 -4.88 5.23
CA LEU A 314 1.05 -5.73 6.43
C LEU A 314 -0.26 -6.48 6.67
N ALA A 315 -1.40 -5.78 6.58
CA ALA A 315 -2.70 -6.40 6.72
C ALA A 315 -2.91 -7.50 5.66
N LEU A 316 -2.62 -7.21 4.39
CA LEU A 316 -2.78 -8.17 3.29
C LEU A 316 -1.89 -9.41 3.44
N LEU A 317 -0.71 -9.29 4.04
CA LEU A 317 0.20 -10.39 4.36
C LEU A 317 -0.17 -11.13 5.67
N ASP A 318 -1.19 -10.66 6.41
CA ASP A 318 -1.53 -11.09 7.77
C ASP A 318 -0.35 -10.94 8.77
N VAL A 319 0.57 -10.01 8.51
CA VAL A 319 1.65 -9.67 9.44
C VAL A 319 1.10 -8.74 10.51
N SER A 320 1.27 -9.13 11.77
CA SER A 320 0.82 -8.31 12.89
C SER A 320 1.65 -7.03 12.98
N SER A 321 0.97 -5.89 13.11
CA SER A 321 1.63 -4.61 13.36
C SER A 321 1.37 -4.17 14.79
N ASN A 322 2.45 -3.89 15.52
CA ASN A 322 2.43 -3.25 16.84
C ASN A 322 2.98 -1.81 16.79
N THR A 323 3.22 -1.28 15.58
CA THR A 323 3.86 0.01 15.39
C THR A 323 2.85 1.15 15.38
N SER A 324 3.31 2.35 15.76
CA SER A 324 2.52 3.57 15.65
C SER A 324 2.50 4.07 14.20
N SER A 325 1.79 3.38 13.31
CA SER A 325 1.45 3.93 11.98
C SER A 325 0.38 5.01 12.13
N GLU A 326 0.52 6.11 11.39
CA GLU A 326 -0.52 7.14 11.24
C GLU A 326 -1.51 6.77 10.13
N GLY A 327 -1.03 6.02 9.13
CA GLY A 327 -1.88 5.49 8.07
C GLY A 327 -2.78 4.35 8.52
N VAL A 328 -3.80 4.09 7.72
CA VAL A 328 -4.81 3.05 7.93
C VAL A 328 -4.77 2.03 6.81
N ALA A 329 -5.11 0.76 7.10
CA ALA A 329 -5.20 -0.25 6.05
C ALA A 329 -6.39 0.05 5.12
N LEU A 330 -6.16 0.06 3.81
CA LEU A 330 -7.22 0.25 2.82
C LEU A 330 -8.11 -0.99 2.71
N PRO A 331 -9.43 -0.82 2.49
CA PRO A 331 -10.37 -1.92 2.24
C PRO A 331 -10.25 -2.45 0.80
N VAL A 332 -9.09 -3.03 0.47
CA VAL A 332 -8.80 -3.60 -0.86
C VAL A 332 -8.85 -5.13 -0.88
N ARG A 333 -8.94 -5.76 0.29
CA ARG A 333 -9.09 -7.21 0.41
C ARG A 333 -10.47 -7.63 -0.12
N LYS A 334 -10.50 -8.70 -0.89
CA LYS A 334 -11.72 -9.42 -1.22
C LYS A 334 -12.31 -10.06 0.03
N GLY A 335 -13.52 -9.66 0.38
CA GLY A 335 -14.12 -10.10 1.63
C GLY A 335 -13.56 -9.34 2.83
N GLY A 336 -13.59 -9.96 4.00
CA GLY A 336 -13.07 -9.33 5.21
C GLY A 336 -12.72 -10.30 6.33
N ILE A 337 -11.87 -9.82 7.23
CA ILE A 337 -11.60 -10.40 8.53
C ILE A 337 -12.36 -9.60 9.57
N LEU A 338 -13.27 -10.24 10.30
CA LEU A 338 -14.01 -9.60 11.38
C LEU A 338 -13.44 -10.07 12.72
N ARG A 339 -12.78 -9.16 13.43
CA ARG A 339 -12.30 -9.37 14.81
C ARG A 339 -13.38 -8.92 15.79
N VAL A 340 -13.71 -9.76 16.75
CA VAL A 340 -14.75 -9.50 17.75
C VAL A 340 -14.16 -9.70 19.13
N ALA A 341 -14.06 -8.61 19.89
CA ALA A 341 -13.59 -8.60 21.27
C ALA A 341 -14.76 -8.41 22.25
N GLY A 342 -14.56 -8.84 23.50
CA GLY A 342 -15.47 -8.51 24.61
C GLY A 342 -16.82 -9.24 24.58
N ALA A 343 -16.93 -10.36 23.86
CA ALA A 343 -18.19 -11.11 23.77
C ALA A 343 -18.49 -11.86 25.08
N PRO A 344 -19.65 -11.63 25.74
CA PRO A 344 -20.02 -12.34 26.96
C PRO A 344 -20.45 -13.78 26.63
N ALA A 345 -19.61 -14.76 26.98
CA ALA A 345 -19.90 -16.19 26.94
C ALA A 345 -20.09 -16.84 25.54
N GLY A 346 -19.38 -16.33 24.53
CA GLY A 346 -19.41 -16.86 23.17
C GLY A 346 -20.12 -15.95 22.18
N VAL A 347 -19.86 -16.18 20.90
CA VAL A 347 -20.36 -15.38 19.78
C VAL A 347 -20.86 -16.30 18.66
N GLU A 348 -22.03 -15.97 18.13
CA GLU A 348 -22.56 -16.54 16.90
C GLU A 348 -22.46 -15.50 15.80
N LEU A 349 -21.95 -15.91 14.64
CA LEU A 349 -21.99 -15.10 13.43
C LEU A 349 -23.07 -15.66 12.50
N TRP A 350 -23.96 -14.79 12.07
CA TRP A 350 -25.05 -15.11 11.15
C TRP A 350 -24.89 -14.32 9.85
N GLY A 351 -25.17 -14.98 8.72
CA GLY A 351 -25.21 -14.37 7.40
C GLY A 351 -26.33 -14.99 6.57
N GLN A 352 -27.06 -14.16 5.82
CA GLN A 352 -28.18 -14.57 4.97
C GLN A 352 -29.24 -15.45 5.70
N GLY A 353 -29.47 -15.18 6.99
CA GLY A 353 -30.45 -15.91 7.82
C GLY A 353 -29.97 -17.27 8.33
N THR A 354 -28.71 -17.65 8.10
CA THR A 354 -28.10 -18.89 8.61
C THR A 354 -26.99 -18.61 9.60
N CYS A 355 -26.81 -19.50 10.59
CA CYS A 355 -25.68 -19.42 11.50
C CYS A 355 -24.44 -19.98 10.79
N LEU A 356 -23.47 -19.11 10.51
CA LEU A 356 -22.24 -19.45 9.81
C LEU A 356 -21.19 -20.01 10.77
N ALA A 357 -21.12 -19.45 11.98
CA ALA A 357 -20.22 -19.89 13.03
C ALA A 357 -20.85 -19.72 14.41
N ASN A 358 -20.51 -20.65 15.30
CA ASN A 358 -20.80 -20.56 16.73
C ASN A 358 -19.51 -20.89 17.48
N ALA A 359 -18.98 -19.92 18.20
CA ALA A 359 -17.75 -20.05 18.95
C ALA A 359 -17.94 -19.63 20.40
N SER A 360 -17.27 -20.35 21.30
CA SER A 360 -17.25 -20.07 22.73
C SER A 360 -15.82 -20.12 23.24
N GLY A 361 -15.48 -19.42 24.31
CA GLY A 361 -14.10 -19.37 24.82
C GLY A 361 -13.63 -17.96 25.10
N ASP A 362 -12.33 -17.73 24.90
CA ASP A 362 -11.62 -16.51 25.30
C ASP A 362 -12.18 -15.23 24.65
N ASN A 363 -11.73 -14.08 25.16
CA ASN A 363 -12.35 -12.77 24.94
C ASN A 363 -12.30 -12.22 23.50
N GLU A 364 -11.58 -12.87 22.58
CA GLU A 364 -11.41 -12.40 21.19
C GLU A 364 -11.65 -13.54 20.18
N TYR A 365 -12.42 -13.22 19.13
CA TYR A 365 -12.79 -14.13 18.04
C TYR A 365 -12.42 -13.48 16.71
N ILE A 366 -11.81 -14.24 15.81
CA ILE A 366 -11.39 -13.75 14.48
C ILE A 366 -12.12 -14.57 13.44
N PHE A 367 -13.07 -13.97 12.73
CA PHE A 367 -13.79 -14.61 11.63
C PHE A 367 -13.09 -14.27 10.31
N ARG A 368 -12.62 -15.29 9.60
CA ARG A 368 -11.88 -15.14 8.33
C ARG A 368 -12.64 -15.70 7.14
N GLY A 369 -12.36 -15.13 5.97
CA GLY A 369 -12.96 -15.58 4.71
C GLY A 369 -14.44 -15.22 4.59
N LEU A 370 -14.85 -14.09 5.18
CA LEU A 370 -16.19 -13.54 5.00
C LEU A 370 -16.28 -12.88 3.62
N GLU A 371 -17.36 -13.13 2.89
CA GLU A 371 -17.68 -12.32 1.70
C GLU A 371 -18.16 -10.93 2.13
N TRP A 372 -18.08 -9.95 1.24
CA TRP A 372 -18.67 -8.64 1.52
C TRP A 372 -20.18 -8.74 1.70
N GLY A 373 -20.71 -8.09 2.73
CA GLY A 373 -22.14 -8.08 2.99
C GLY A 373 -22.51 -7.82 4.45
N GLU A 374 -23.82 -7.93 4.70
CA GLU A 374 -24.39 -7.75 6.04
C GLU A 374 -24.36 -9.07 6.82
N TYR A 375 -23.88 -8.98 8.06
CA TYR A 375 -23.82 -10.05 9.03
C TYR A 375 -24.46 -9.62 10.34
N THR A 376 -24.82 -10.60 11.17
CA THR A 376 -25.33 -10.36 12.51
C THR A 376 -24.50 -11.14 13.52
N LEU A 377 -23.88 -10.43 14.45
CA LEU A 377 -23.24 -11.00 15.63
C LEU A 377 -24.28 -11.20 16.73
N LYS A 378 -24.27 -12.34 17.42
CA LYS A 378 -25.09 -12.59 18.61
C LYS A 378 -24.23 -13.10 19.75
N ALA A 379 -24.35 -12.48 20.92
CA ALA A 379 -23.61 -12.83 22.13
C ALA A 379 -24.39 -12.36 23.36
N GLY A 380 -24.41 -13.15 24.44
CA GLY A 380 -25.10 -12.78 25.69
C GLY A 380 -26.59 -12.40 25.54
N GLY A 381 -27.30 -12.94 24.55
CA GLY A 381 -28.71 -12.61 24.27
C GLY A 381 -28.92 -11.27 23.55
N GLN A 382 -27.84 -10.59 23.13
CA GLN A 382 -27.88 -9.38 22.32
C GLN A 382 -27.49 -9.68 20.87
N SER A 383 -27.81 -8.74 19.97
CA SER A 383 -27.61 -8.86 18.53
C SER A 383 -27.08 -7.55 17.96
N TRP A 384 -26.06 -7.61 17.10
CA TRP A 384 -25.46 -6.46 16.43
C TRP A 384 -25.34 -6.73 14.93
N ASP A 385 -25.90 -5.84 14.12
CA ASP A 385 -25.71 -5.87 12.66
C ASP A 385 -24.36 -5.25 12.33
N VAL A 386 -23.63 -5.91 11.42
CA VAL A 386 -22.27 -5.59 11.01
C VAL A 386 -22.23 -5.63 9.49
N LEU A 387 -21.70 -4.57 8.88
CA LEU A 387 -21.35 -4.59 7.48
C LEU A 387 -19.88 -5.01 7.37
N VAL A 388 -19.60 -6.05 6.60
CA VAL A 388 -18.24 -6.45 6.26
C VAL A 388 -17.99 -5.98 4.83
N ASP A 389 -17.17 -4.95 4.69
CA ASP A 389 -16.66 -4.39 3.43
C ASP A 389 -15.12 -4.32 3.42
N GLY A 390 -14.49 -4.98 4.40
CA GLY A 390 -13.05 -5.06 4.61
C GLY A 390 -12.73 -5.72 5.95
N ASP A 391 -11.49 -5.58 6.40
CA ASP A 391 -11.06 -6.03 7.73
C ASP A 391 -11.58 -5.04 8.79
N ASP A 392 -12.27 -5.53 9.83
CA ASP A 392 -12.87 -4.70 10.88
C ASP A 392 -12.71 -5.32 12.28
N THR A 393 -12.70 -4.47 13.31
CA THR A 393 -12.63 -4.87 14.72
C THR A 393 -13.78 -4.28 15.52
N ILE A 394 -14.55 -5.17 16.16
CA ILE A 394 -15.71 -4.83 16.97
C ILE A 394 -15.47 -5.24 18.41
N ASP A 395 -15.37 -4.27 19.30
CA ASP A 395 -15.49 -4.52 20.74
C ASP A 395 -16.98 -4.47 21.16
N LEU A 396 -17.46 -5.57 21.74
CA LEU A 396 -18.81 -5.71 22.29
C LEU A 396 -18.90 -5.26 23.75
N ALA A 397 -17.76 -5.00 24.42
CA ALA A 397 -17.75 -4.45 25.76
C ALA A 397 -18.34 -3.03 25.76
N GLY A 398 -19.45 -2.83 26.47
CA GLY A 398 -20.06 -1.50 26.66
C GLY A 398 -20.92 -0.98 25.50
N LYS A 399 -21.05 -1.70 24.36
CA LYS A 399 -22.01 -1.35 23.30
C LYS A 399 -23.44 -1.72 23.72
N ALA A 400 -24.11 -0.82 24.45
CA ALA A 400 -25.54 -0.91 24.68
C ALA A 400 -26.28 -0.89 23.32
N THR A 401 -27.02 -1.95 23.01
CA THR A 401 -27.87 -2.00 21.83
C THR A 401 -29.03 -1.03 22.02
N MET A 402 -29.10 0.02 21.19
CA MET A 402 -30.36 0.75 21.01
C MET A 402 -31.30 -0.14 20.19
N PRO A 403 -32.55 -0.39 20.64
CA PRO A 403 -33.51 -1.19 19.90
C PRO A 403 -33.66 -0.66 18.46
N VAL A 404 -33.84 -1.55 17.48
CA VAL A 404 -33.96 -1.20 16.05
C VAL A 404 -35.02 -0.10 15.80
N GLY A 405 -36.12 -0.12 16.56
CA GLY A 405 -37.15 0.92 16.51
C GLY A 405 -36.66 2.31 16.96
N MET A 406 -35.74 2.36 17.92
CA MET A 406 -35.16 3.58 18.44
C MET A 406 -34.11 4.16 17.49
N ARG A 407 -33.32 3.32 16.80
CA ARG A 407 -32.40 3.75 15.73
C ARG A 407 -33.15 4.37 14.54
N ARG A 408 -34.25 3.74 14.09
CA ARG A 408 -35.10 4.30 13.02
C ARG A 408 -35.73 5.63 13.44
N ALA A 409 -36.22 5.73 14.68
CA ALA A 409 -36.75 6.99 15.20
C ALA A 409 -35.68 8.09 15.24
N PHE A 410 -34.45 7.76 15.68
CA PHE A 410 -33.33 8.70 15.70
C PHE A 410 -32.93 9.16 14.29
N GLY A 411 -32.85 8.25 13.32
CA GLY A 411 -32.56 8.58 11.93
C GLY A 411 -33.60 9.51 11.32
N VAL A 412 -34.89 9.26 11.57
CA VAL A 412 -35.99 10.13 11.11
C VAL A 412 -35.92 11.51 11.77
N ILE A 413 -35.65 11.57 13.08
CA ILE A 413 -35.49 12.84 13.81
C ILE A 413 -34.30 13.63 13.25
N MET A 414 -33.19 12.98 12.97
CA MET A 414 -31.99 13.64 12.45
C MET A 414 -32.21 14.20 11.04
N ILE A 415 -32.88 13.44 10.16
CA ILE A 415 -33.28 13.91 8.82
C ILE A 415 -34.21 15.11 8.93
N LEU A 416 -35.19 15.09 9.85
CA LEU A 416 -36.09 16.21 10.09
C LEU A 416 -35.34 17.45 10.58
N VAL A 417 -34.37 17.30 11.49
CA VAL A 417 -33.55 18.41 12.00
C VAL A 417 -32.70 19.01 10.89
N ILE A 418 -32.06 18.19 10.06
CA ILE A 418 -31.26 18.65 8.91
C ILE A 418 -32.14 19.43 7.93
N ASN A 419 -33.31 18.88 7.57
CA ASN A 419 -34.23 19.55 6.65
C ASN A 419 -34.80 20.86 7.22
N LEU A 420 -35.13 20.90 8.51
CA LEU A 420 -35.59 22.13 9.18
C LEU A 420 -34.48 23.18 9.27
N GLY A 421 -33.24 22.77 9.55
CA GLY A 421 -32.07 23.65 9.55
C GLY A 421 -31.76 24.21 8.16
N GLY A 422 -31.83 23.37 7.13
CA GLY A 422 -31.70 23.79 5.73
C GLY A 422 -32.77 24.83 5.36
N MET A 423 -34.03 24.56 5.70
CA MET A 423 -35.15 25.47 5.44
C MET A 423 -35.01 26.80 6.18
N ALA A 424 -34.60 26.80 7.45
CA ALA A 424 -34.34 28.01 8.20
C ALA A 424 -33.20 28.85 7.59
N THR A 425 -32.16 28.19 7.09
CA THR A 425 -31.04 28.85 6.40
C THR A 425 -31.50 29.49 5.09
N ILE A 426 -32.29 28.77 4.29
CA ILE A 426 -32.88 29.29 3.04
C ILE A 426 -33.77 30.50 3.33
N LEU A 427 -34.66 30.42 4.33
CA LEU A 427 -35.52 31.53 4.72
C LEU A 427 -34.73 32.74 5.23
N ARG A 428 -33.60 32.50 5.91
CA ARG A 428 -32.71 33.56 6.41
C ARG A 428 -31.95 34.26 5.29
N ILE A 429 -31.58 33.53 4.23
CA ILE A 429 -30.98 34.08 3.02
C ILE A 429 -32.02 34.88 2.25
N TRP A 430 -33.24 34.34 2.09
CA TRP A 430 -34.31 35.00 1.34
C TRP A 430 -34.79 36.32 1.98
N ARG A 431 -34.88 36.37 3.32
CA ARG A 431 -35.17 37.61 4.07
C ARG A 431 -34.03 38.64 4.07
N ARG A 432 -32.83 38.28 3.62
CA ARG A 432 -31.69 39.21 3.45
C ARG A 432 -31.56 39.71 2.01
N SER A 433 -32.34 39.15 1.08
CA SER A 433 -32.41 39.56 -0.32
C SER A 433 -33.62 40.45 -0.65
N GLU A 434 -34.44 40.77 0.35
CA GLU A 434 -35.37 41.93 0.37
C GLU A 434 -34.71 43.04 1.18
#